data_AF-A0A920ULD4-F1
#
_entry.id   AF-A0A920ULD4-F1
#
_cell.length_a   1.000
_cell.length_b   1.000
_cell.length_c   1.000
_cell.angle_alpha   90.00
_cell.angle_beta   90.00
_cell.angle_gamma   90.00
#
_symmetry.space_group_name_H-M   'P 1'
#
loop_
_entity.id
_entity.type
_entity.pdbx_description
1 polymer ?
#
loop_
_entity_poly.entity_id
_entity_poly.type
_entity_poly.pdbx_seq_one_letter_code
_entity_poly.pdbx_strand_id
1 'polypeptide(L)'
;MEAGVHPESNRVNQVVDRVNTTGTVFLGTTFECAQCHDHKHDPFTMDDYYRMFAFFNNTPLEVKQEGKGVTWNFYGPALSLPLSPEKQAQRARLQAQLDACKVEEKATQLRKQLKAIRPHTTLVMEELARPRDTHLLLRGDYLTPGGPVAAGTRRLASF
;
A
#
# COMPACT_ATOMS: atom_id res chain seq x y z
N MET A 1 6.90 -5.99 10.29
CA MET A 1 6.60 -7.43 10.09
C MET A 1 7.22 -8.18 11.22
N GLU A 2 6.44 -9.03 11.86
CA GLU A 2 6.97 -9.93 12.88
C GLU A 2 7.63 -11.11 12.16
N ALA A 3 8.94 -11.30 12.40
CA ALA A 3 9.67 -12.40 11.80
C ALA A 3 9.11 -13.75 12.28
N GLY A 4 8.85 -14.67 11.34
CA GLY A 4 8.33 -16.01 11.64
C GLY A 4 6.82 -16.18 11.50
N VAL A 5 6.07 -15.12 11.18
CA VAL A 5 4.62 -15.21 10.90
C VAL A 5 4.37 -15.76 9.49
N HIS A 6 3.32 -16.58 9.34
CA HIS A 6 2.91 -17.12 8.04
C HIS A 6 2.62 -15.97 7.04
N PRO A 7 3.13 -16.01 5.80
CA PRO A 7 3.00 -14.90 4.85
C PRO A 7 1.55 -14.43 4.63
N GLU A 8 0.62 -15.38 4.60
CA GLU A 8 -0.81 -15.07 4.44
C GLU A 8 -1.40 -14.37 5.67
N SER A 9 -1.03 -14.77 6.88
CA SER A 9 -1.48 -14.11 8.11
C SER A 9 -0.99 -12.66 8.14
N ASN A 10 0.29 -12.45 7.81
CA ASN A 10 0.87 -11.12 7.74
C ASN A 10 0.20 -10.26 6.66
N ARG A 11 -0.20 -10.84 5.52
CA ARG A 11 -0.98 -10.16 4.49
C ARG A 11 -2.37 -9.75 5.00
N VAL A 12 -3.10 -10.68 5.61
CA VAL A 12 -4.44 -10.41 6.18
C VAL A 12 -4.37 -9.32 7.24
N ASN A 13 -3.40 -9.37 8.15
CA ASN A 13 -3.21 -8.35 9.18
C ASN A 13 -2.94 -6.96 8.59
N GLN A 14 -2.19 -6.87 7.49
CA GLN A 14 -1.98 -5.60 6.78
C GLN A 14 -3.26 -5.08 6.11
N VAL A 15 -4.19 -5.94 5.71
CA VAL A 15 -5.49 -5.52 5.16
C VAL A 15 -6.41 -5.07 6.31
N VAL A 16 -6.44 -5.81 7.43
CA VAL A 16 -7.14 -5.43 8.66
C VAL A 16 -6.69 -4.06 9.16
N ASP A 17 -5.38 -3.82 9.23
CA ASP A 17 -4.81 -2.54 9.64
C ASP A 17 -5.29 -1.37 8.76
N ARG A 18 -5.36 -1.58 7.44
CA ARG A 18 -5.89 -0.58 6.51
C ARG A 18 -7.37 -0.30 6.73
N VAL A 19 -8.18 -1.34 6.92
CA VAL A 19 -9.61 -1.20 7.19
C VAL A 19 -9.83 -0.41 8.49
N ASN A 20 -9.16 -0.81 9.57
CA ASN A 20 -9.32 -0.21 10.88
C ASN A 20 -8.80 1.22 10.92
N THR A 21 -7.64 1.48 10.31
CA THR A 21 -7.07 2.83 10.19
C THR A 21 -7.96 3.72 9.35
N THR A 22 -8.49 3.23 8.23
CA THR A 22 -9.39 4.01 7.38
C THR A 22 -10.69 4.35 8.11
N GLY A 23 -11.29 3.37 8.81
CA GLY A 23 -12.48 3.58 9.62
C GLY A 23 -12.27 4.60 10.73
N THR A 24 -11.17 4.48 11.46
CA THR A 24 -10.86 5.39 12.58
C THR A 24 -10.52 6.80 12.10
N VAL A 25 -9.63 6.94 11.11
CA VAL A 25 -9.07 8.24 10.71
C VAL A 25 -10.02 9.03 9.81
N PHE A 26 -10.68 8.37 8.85
CA PHE A 26 -11.49 9.07 7.85
C PHE A 26 -12.99 9.04 8.14
N LEU A 27 -13.48 7.95 8.74
CA LEU A 27 -14.92 7.79 9.03
C LEU A 27 -15.26 8.13 10.48
N GLY A 28 -14.26 8.30 11.36
CA GLY A 28 -14.47 8.61 12.77
C GLY A 28 -15.23 7.52 13.54
N THR A 29 -15.12 6.26 13.12
CA THR A 29 -15.87 5.13 13.70
C THR A 29 -14.95 3.95 14.03
N THR A 30 -15.27 3.24 15.10
CA THR A 30 -14.57 2.02 15.53
C THR A 30 -15.12 0.79 14.82
N PHE A 31 -14.81 0.69 13.52
CA PHE A 31 -15.27 -0.40 12.67
C PHE A 31 -14.65 -1.77 13.03
N GLU A 32 -13.57 -1.78 13.80
CA GLU A 32 -12.76 -2.96 14.12
C GLU A 32 -13.51 -4.08 14.84
N CYS A 33 -14.50 -3.78 15.71
CA CYS A 33 -15.24 -4.83 16.41
C CYS A 33 -16.09 -5.68 15.45
N ALA A 34 -16.46 -5.11 14.29
CA ALA A 34 -17.19 -5.82 13.25
C ALA A 34 -16.35 -6.92 12.56
N GLN A 35 -15.03 -7.00 12.83
CA GLN A 35 -14.16 -8.03 12.26
C GLN A 35 -14.59 -9.46 12.66
N CYS A 36 -15.05 -9.64 13.89
CA CYS A 36 -15.27 -10.98 14.47
C CYS A 36 -16.74 -11.30 14.74
N HIS A 37 -17.58 -10.28 14.89
CA HIS A 37 -19.02 -10.39 15.13
C HIS A 37 -19.70 -9.08 14.71
N ASP A 38 -21.01 -9.06 14.53
CA ASP A 38 -21.72 -7.80 14.26
C ASP A 38 -21.46 -6.79 15.39
N HIS A 39 -21.20 -5.54 15.03
CA HIS A 39 -20.88 -4.52 15.99
C HIS A 39 -22.03 -4.33 16.99
N LYS A 40 -21.69 -4.26 18.29
CA LYS A 40 -22.68 -4.35 19.37
C LYS A 40 -23.70 -3.20 19.38
N HIS A 41 -23.26 -2.00 19.04
CA HIS A 41 -24.04 -0.76 19.21
C HIS A 41 -24.36 -0.12 17.86
N ASP A 42 -23.33 0.11 17.05
CA ASP A 42 -23.48 0.65 15.70
C ASP A 42 -24.04 -0.40 14.71
N PRO A 43 -24.79 0.02 13.68
CA PRO A 43 -25.48 -0.86 12.75
C PRO A 43 -24.55 -1.45 11.68
N PHE A 44 -23.33 -1.83 12.07
CA PHE A 44 -22.31 -2.44 11.22
C PHE A 44 -22.27 -3.95 11.44
N THR A 45 -22.44 -4.69 10.36
CA THR A 45 -22.35 -6.14 10.37
C THR A 45 -20.94 -6.61 10.07
N MET A 46 -20.64 -7.88 10.35
CA MET A 46 -19.45 -8.55 9.83
C MET A 46 -19.37 -8.43 8.30
N ASP A 47 -20.49 -8.55 7.59
CA ASP A 47 -20.51 -8.39 6.13
C ASP A 47 -20.01 -7.00 5.72
N ASP A 48 -20.46 -5.93 6.39
CA ASP A 48 -19.98 -4.57 6.15
C ASP A 48 -18.46 -4.45 6.36
N TYR A 49 -17.93 -5.11 7.39
CA TYR A 49 -16.49 -5.15 7.65
C TYR A 49 -15.71 -5.76 6.47
N TYR A 50 -16.12 -6.94 6.04
CA TYR A 50 -15.42 -7.66 4.97
C TYR A 50 -15.66 -7.07 3.58
N ARG A 51 -16.74 -6.31 3.38
CA ARG A 51 -16.94 -5.50 2.17
C ARG A 51 -15.94 -4.36 2.08
N MET A 52 -15.58 -3.73 3.20
CA MET A 52 -14.50 -2.75 3.23
C MET A 52 -13.13 -3.41 3.10
N PHE A 53 -12.93 -4.55 3.76
CA PHE A 53 -11.73 -5.38 3.61
C PHE A 53 -11.45 -5.74 2.15
N ALA A 54 -12.47 -6.10 1.38
CA ALA A 54 -12.34 -6.48 -0.03
C ALA A 54 -11.75 -5.36 -0.91
N PHE A 55 -11.92 -4.08 -0.58
CA PHE A 55 -11.24 -2.99 -1.31
C PHE A 55 -9.72 -3.05 -1.13
N PHE A 56 -9.25 -3.32 0.09
CA PHE A 56 -7.82 -3.36 0.41
C PHE A 56 -7.18 -4.74 0.20
N ASN A 57 -7.98 -5.79 -0.04
CA ASN A 57 -7.52 -7.16 -0.23
C ASN A 57 -6.84 -7.40 -1.60
N ASN A 58 -6.80 -6.39 -2.48
CA ASN A 58 -6.32 -6.51 -3.86
C ASN A 58 -4.85 -6.07 -4.04
N THR A 59 -4.06 -6.03 -2.97
CA THR A 59 -2.64 -5.68 -3.05
C THR A 59 -1.74 -6.91 -3.25
N PRO A 60 -0.58 -6.75 -3.91
CA PRO A 60 0.45 -7.78 -3.94
C PRO A 60 1.03 -8.01 -2.53
N LEU A 61 1.85 -9.05 -2.38
CA LEU A 61 2.63 -9.19 -1.14
C LEU A 61 3.68 -8.08 -1.09
N GLU A 62 3.54 -7.19 -0.14
CA GLU A 62 4.44 -6.03 0.05
C GLU A 62 5.67 -6.38 0.90
N VAL A 63 5.92 -7.67 1.11
CA VAL A 63 6.94 -8.18 2.01
C VAL A 63 7.73 -9.26 1.32
N LYS A 64 9.05 -9.15 1.36
CA LYS A 64 9.94 -10.16 0.78
C LYS A 64 11.10 -10.44 1.72
N GLN A 65 11.38 -11.73 1.91
CA GLN A 65 12.56 -12.18 2.63
C GLN A 65 13.80 -11.94 1.75
N GLU A 66 14.79 -11.23 2.30
CA GLU A 66 16.08 -11.06 1.63
C GLU A 66 17.07 -12.14 2.07
N GLY A 67 17.52 -12.93 1.09
CA GLY A 67 18.51 -13.99 1.31
C GLY A 67 17.98 -15.10 2.23
N LYS A 68 18.91 -15.77 2.94
CA LYS A 68 18.60 -16.84 3.91
C LYS A 68 18.45 -16.32 5.35
N GLY A 69 18.43 -15.00 5.55
CA GLY A 69 18.35 -14.37 6.86
C GLY A 69 16.91 -14.24 7.37
N VAL A 70 16.75 -13.65 8.56
CA VAL A 70 15.43 -13.36 9.17
C VAL A 70 14.90 -11.97 8.81
N THR A 71 15.61 -11.23 7.95
CA THR A 71 15.24 -9.86 7.55
C THR A 71 14.14 -9.87 6.50
N TRP A 72 13.04 -9.19 6.82
CA TRP A 72 11.93 -8.94 5.92
C TRP A 72 11.89 -7.46 5.57
N ASN A 73 12.01 -7.15 4.28
CA ASN A 73 11.94 -5.77 3.80
C ASN A 73 10.58 -5.51 3.17
N PHE A 74 10.06 -4.30 3.40
CA PHE A 74 8.90 -3.81 2.68
C PHE A 74 9.31 -3.50 1.25
N TYR A 75 8.56 -4.02 0.29
CA TYR A 75 8.76 -3.79 -1.13
C TYR A 75 7.44 -3.40 -1.77
N GLY A 76 7.51 -2.44 -2.68
CA GLY A 76 6.35 -2.00 -3.42
C GLY A 76 6.73 -0.97 -4.48
N PRO A 77 5.77 -0.61 -5.34
CA PRO A 77 5.98 0.46 -6.29
C PRO A 77 6.25 1.76 -5.56
N ALA A 78 7.18 2.53 -6.11
CA ALA A 78 7.56 3.81 -5.57
C ALA A 78 7.23 4.91 -6.58
N LEU A 79 6.44 5.89 -6.15
CA LEU A 79 6.16 7.08 -6.93
C LEU A 79 7.30 8.08 -6.75
N SER A 80 7.86 8.54 -7.86
CA SER A 80 8.83 9.64 -7.86
C SER A 80 8.11 10.95 -7.58
N LEU A 81 8.52 11.64 -6.53
CA LEU A 81 7.98 12.95 -6.17
C LEU A 81 8.60 14.05 -7.05
N PRO A 82 7.90 15.17 -7.28
CA PRO A 82 8.48 16.32 -7.92
C PRO A 82 9.77 16.76 -7.21
N LEU A 83 10.80 17.10 -7.99
CA LEU A 83 12.02 17.71 -7.45
C LEU A 83 11.67 19.03 -6.78
N SER A 84 12.38 19.41 -5.71
CA SER A 84 12.24 20.75 -5.13
C SER A 84 12.59 21.82 -6.18
N PRO A 85 12.01 23.04 -6.10
CA PRO A 85 12.32 24.11 -7.05
C PRO A 85 13.83 24.37 -7.21
N GLU A 86 14.58 24.28 -6.11
CA GLU A 86 16.04 24.38 -6.11
C GLU A 86 16.71 23.28 -6.94
N LYS A 87 16.34 22.01 -6.71
CA LYS A 87 16.89 20.87 -7.48
C LYS A 87 16.46 20.91 -8.94
N GLN A 88 15.25 21.40 -9.25
CA GLN A 88 14.79 21.63 -10.62
C GLN A 88 15.65 22.67 -11.33
N ALA A 89 15.89 23.82 -10.68
CA ALA A 89 16.75 24.88 -11.21
C ALA A 89 18.19 24.41 -11.39
N GLN A 90 18.74 23.66 -10.42
CA GLN A 90 20.07 23.07 -10.51
C GLN A 90 20.17 22.08 -11.68
N ARG A 91 19.18 21.20 -11.84
CA ARG A 91 19.11 20.25 -12.96
C ARG A 91 19.03 20.99 -14.30
N ALA A 92 18.20 22.03 -14.41
CA ALA A 92 18.10 22.83 -15.63
C ALA A 92 19.43 23.53 -15.98
N ARG A 93 20.12 24.09 -14.98
CA ARG A 93 21.45 24.69 -15.16
C ARG A 93 22.48 23.68 -15.66
N LEU A 94 22.55 22.51 -15.03
CA LEU A 94 23.47 21.45 -15.43
C LEU A 94 23.14 20.89 -16.81
N GLN A 95 21.86 20.80 -17.17
CA GLN A 95 21.42 20.39 -18.49
C GLN A 95 21.86 21.40 -19.56
N ALA A 96 21.64 22.70 -19.33
CA ALA A 96 22.11 23.75 -20.24
C ALA A 96 23.64 23.73 -20.42
N GLN A 97 24.39 23.46 -19.33
CA GLN A 97 25.84 23.30 -19.41
C GLN A 97 26.26 22.07 -20.22
N LEU A 98 25.50 20.97 -20.13
CA LEU A 98 25.75 19.75 -20.91
C LEU A 98 25.49 19.99 -22.40
N ASP A 99 24.39 20.67 -22.72
CA ASP A 99 24.00 20.96 -24.11
C ASP A 99 24.99 21.90 -24.80
N ALA A 100 25.59 22.84 -24.05
CA ALA A 100 26.64 23.72 -24.54
C ALA A 100 28.05 23.08 -24.53
N CYS A 101 28.20 21.88 -23.96
CA CYS A 101 29.51 21.26 -23.79
C CYS A 101 29.98 20.56 -25.07
N LYS A 102 31.19 20.90 -25.53
CA LYS A 102 31.85 20.24 -26.69
C LYS A 102 32.91 19.21 -26.29
N VAL A 103 33.19 19.09 -24.99
CA VAL A 103 34.26 18.24 -24.45
C VAL A 103 33.62 17.01 -23.79
N GLU A 104 33.92 15.81 -24.31
CA GLU A 104 33.29 14.56 -23.86
C GLU A 104 33.57 14.24 -22.38
N GLU A 105 34.77 14.53 -21.88
CA GLU A 105 35.12 14.29 -20.48
C GLU A 105 34.23 15.13 -19.53
N LYS A 106 34.06 16.42 -19.85
CA LYS A 106 33.21 17.34 -19.10
C LYS A 106 31.72 16.98 -19.26
N ALA A 107 31.29 16.58 -20.45
CA ALA A 107 29.94 16.07 -20.69
C ALA A 107 29.65 14.84 -19.82
N THR A 108 30.63 13.93 -19.69
CA THR A 108 30.52 12.74 -18.82
C THR A 108 30.38 13.12 -17.34
N GLN A 109 31.13 14.13 -16.87
CA GLN A 109 31.02 14.62 -15.51
C GLN A 109 29.66 15.27 -15.23
N LEU A 110 29.15 16.09 -16.17
CA LEU A 110 27.84 16.73 -16.06
C LEU A 110 26.70 15.70 -16.06
N ARG A 111 26.78 14.65 -16.90
CA ARG A 111 25.84 13.52 -16.88
C ARG A 111 25.81 12.81 -15.52
N LYS A 112 26.98 12.61 -14.88
CA LYS A 112 27.06 12.04 -13.52
C LYS A 112 26.36 12.93 -12.49
N GLN A 113 26.57 14.25 -12.55
CA GLN A 113 25.92 15.21 -11.66
C GLN A 113 24.40 15.25 -11.86
N LEU A 114 23.92 15.24 -13.11
CA LEU A 114 22.48 15.15 -13.42
C LEU A 114 21.85 13.88 -12.85
N LYS A 115 22.52 12.72 -12.97
CA LYS A 115 22.05 11.43 -12.42
C LYS A 115 22.07 11.37 -10.89
N ALA A 116 22.86 12.23 -10.24
CA ALA A 116 22.89 12.36 -8.78
C ALA A 116 21.69 13.16 -8.26
N ILE A 117 21.12 14.06 -9.06
CA ILE A 117 19.87 14.78 -8.72
C ILE A 117 18.68 13.85 -8.94
N ARG A 118 18.37 13.05 -7.92
CA ARG A 118 17.24 12.13 -7.93
C ARG A 118 16.04 12.71 -7.17
N PRO A 119 14.82 12.47 -7.67
CA PRO A 119 13.63 12.76 -6.89
C PRO A 119 13.61 11.90 -5.62
N HIS A 120 12.99 12.44 -4.57
CA HIS A 120 12.58 11.59 -3.46
C HIS A 120 11.48 10.64 -3.95
N THR A 121 11.41 9.46 -3.36
CA THR A 121 10.40 8.46 -3.70
C THR A 121 9.56 8.15 -2.48
N THR A 122 8.26 7.96 -2.69
CA THR A 122 7.36 7.44 -1.65
C THR A 122 6.78 6.12 -2.13
N LEU A 123 6.58 5.18 -1.20
CA LEU A 123 5.84 3.96 -1.50
C LEU A 123 4.38 4.32 -1.80
N VAL A 124 3.82 3.64 -2.78
CA VAL A 124 2.41 3.76 -3.16
C VAL A 124 1.79 2.38 -3.23
N MET A 125 0.50 2.32 -2.94
CA MET A 125 -0.26 1.09 -3.09
C MET A 125 -0.48 0.79 -4.58
N GLU A 126 -0.36 -0.47 -4.96
CA GLU A 126 -0.68 -0.96 -6.30
C GLU A 126 -1.69 -2.09 -6.19
N GLU A 127 -2.67 -2.07 -7.09
CA GLU A 127 -3.67 -3.12 -7.18
C GLU A 127 -3.23 -4.22 -8.15
N LEU A 128 -3.59 -5.46 -7.82
CA LEU A 128 -3.43 -6.59 -8.69
C LEU A 128 -4.33 -6.45 -9.92
N ALA A 129 -3.84 -6.93 -11.08
CA ALA A 129 -4.62 -6.92 -12.33
C ALA A 129 -5.93 -7.74 -12.24
N ARG A 130 -5.98 -8.72 -11.32
CA ARG A 130 -7.19 -9.48 -10.99
C ARG A 130 -7.43 -9.36 -9.48
N PRO A 131 -8.62 -8.89 -9.05
CA PRO A 131 -8.98 -8.85 -7.64
C PRO A 131 -8.88 -10.24 -7.01
N ARG A 132 -8.54 -10.28 -5.72
CA ARG A 132 -8.57 -11.51 -4.94
C ARG A 132 -9.99 -11.82 -4.51
N ASP A 133 -10.29 -13.11 -4.43
CA ASP A 133 -11.50 -13.55 -3.76
C ASP A 133 -11.44 -13.15 -2.27
N THR A 134 -12.54 -12.58 -1.77
CA THR A 134 -12.69 -12.20 -0.37
C THR A 134 -13.81 -13.02 0.24
N HIS A 135 -13.57 -13.49 1.46
CA HIS A 135 -14.54 -14.21 2.28
C HIS A 135 -14.66 -13.52 3.64
N LEU A 136 -15.78 -13.74 4.30
CA LEU A 136 -15.87 -13.49 5.74
C LEU A 136 -14.79 -14.32 6.45
N LEU A 137 -14.05 -13.74 7.39
CA LEU A 137 -13.19 -14.54 8.27
C LEU A 137 -13.95 -14.79 9.56
N LEU A 138 -14.35 -16.04 9.81
CA LEU A 138 -15.22 -16.35 10.94
C LEU A 138 -14.45 -16.10 12.25
N ARG A 139 -15.00 -15.22 13.10
CA ARG A 139 -14.31 -14.70 14.29
C ARG A 139 -12.93 -14.08 13.99
N GLY A 140 -12.75 -13.52 12.79
CA GLY A 140 -11.48 -12.92 12.36
C GLY A 140 -10.38 -13.93 12.00
N ASP A 141 -10.67 -15.22 11.97
CA ASP A 141 -9.69 -16.26 11.65
C ASP A 141 -9.55 -16.47 10.13
N TYR A 142 -8.38 -16.13 9.59
CA TYR A 142 -8.06 -16.27 8.17
C TYR A 142 -8.02 -17.72 7.68
N LEU A 143 -7.89 -18.70 8.59
CA LEU A 143 -7.94 -20.12 8.28
C LEU A 143 -9.38 -20.66 8.19
N THR A 144 -10.36 -19.90 8.68
CA THR A 144 -11.76 -20.30 8.73
C THR A 144 -12.62 -19.35 7.88
N PRO A 145 -12.58 -19.46 6.54
CA PRO A 145 -13.38 -18.61 5.65
C PRO A 145 -14.86 -19.00 5.72
N GLY A 146 -15.72 -17.97 5.74
CA GLY A 146 -17.17 -18.07 5.57
C GLY A 146 -17.59 -17.77 4.13
N GLY A 147 -18.77 -17.19 3.96
CA GLY A 147 -19.32 -16.86 2.64
C GLY A 147 -18.48 -15.84 1.85
N PRO A 148 -18.59 -15.85 0.51
CA PRO A 148 -17.93 -14.86 -0.34
C PRO A 148 -18.51 -13.46 -0.14
N VAL A 149 -17.63 -12.46 -0.19
CA VAL A 149 -17.97 -11.05 -0.05
C VAL A 149 -17.28 -10.26 -1.15
N ALA A 150 -18.04 -9.39 -1.79
CA ALA A 150 -17.52 -8.47 -2.80
C ALA A 150 -17.37 -7.06 -2.19
N ALA A 151 -16.37 -6.32 -2.68
CA ALA A 151 -16.15 -4.93 -2.31
C ALA A 151 -17.41 -4.09 -2.52
N GLY A 152 -17.71 -3.22 -1.57
CA GLY A 152 -18.83 -2.30 -1.67
C GLY A 152 -19.18 -1.62 -0.35
N THR A 153 -20.16 -0.73 -0.40
CA THR A 153 -20.68 -0.07 0.80
C THR A 153 -21.74 -0.93 1.48
N ARG A 154 -22.11 -0.54 2.70
CA ARG A 154 -23.22 -1.14 3.46
C ARG A 154 -24.47 -1.23 2.60
N ARG A 155 -25.10 -2.41 2.60
CA ARG A 155 -26.42 -2.57 1.98
C ARG A 155 -27.43 -1.96 2.93
N LEU A 156 -28.06 -0.86 2.51
CA LEU A 156 -29.26 -0.40 3.19
C LEU A 156 -30.31 -1.48 3.01
N ALA A 157 -30.94 -1.91 4.10
CA ALA A 157 -32.14 -2.72 3.99
C ALA A 157 -33.13 -1.92 3.15
N SER A 158 -33.62 -2.50 2.05
CA SER A 158 -34.75 -1.93 1.32
C SER A 158 -35.93 -1.88 2.29
N PHE A 159 -36.36 -0.68 2.64
CA PHE A 159 -37.60 -0.45 3.37
C PHE A 159 -38.80 -0.59 2.44
#